data_AF-A0A2N0X7X8-F1
#
_entry.id   AF-A0A2N0X7X8-F1
#
_cell.length_a   1.000
_cell.length_b   1.000
_cell.length_c   1.000
_cell.angle_alpha   90.00
_cell.angle_beta   90.00
_cell.angle_gamma   90.00
#
_symmetry.space_group_name_H-M   'P 1'
#
loop_
_entity.id
_entity.type
_entity.pdbx_description
1 polymer ?
#
loop_
_entity_poly.entity_id
_entity_poly.type
_entity_poly.pdbx_seq_one_letter_code
_entity_poly.pdbx_strand_id
1 'polypeptide(L)'
;MAALVRVLESRAAGTGGDAVPEVGLGEIFEDLGLEGLGGNYTDAALDHGDAFLLAAALGAVVARAKAGRGAVDLATWGGRGRLELRSDVHRVTQLATAMKYFALNPEDHRAERDWDEDTLVHLADEAESLRGRLD
;
A
#
# COMPACT_ATOMS: atom_id res chain seq x y z
N MET A 1 8.05 3.89 1.83
CA MET A 1 7.20 4.99 1.32
C MET A 1 7.70 5.61 0.00
N ALA A 2 8.96 6.07 -0.11
CA ALA A 2 9.45 6.77 -1.31
C ALA A 2 9.30 5.99 -2.64
N ALA A 3 9.46 4.66 -2.63
CA ALA A 3 9.29 3.83 -3.82
C ALA A 3 7.85 3.85 -4.35
N LEU A 4 6.85 3.63 -3.48
CA LEU A 4 5.43 3.70 -3.84
C LEU A 4 5.07 5.09 -4.40
N VAL A 5 5.55 6.17 -3.78
CA VAL A 5 5.28 7.53 -4.30
C VAL A 5 5.80 7.68 -5.72
N ARG A 6 7.01 7.22 -6.03
CA ARG A 6 7.57 7.30 -7.39
C ARG A 6 6.76 6.50 -8.41
N VAL A 7 6.27 5.31 -8.04
CA VAL A 7 5.38 4.51 -8.89
C VAL A 7 4.07 5.28 -9.14
N LEU A 8 3.47 5.86 -8.12
CA LEU A 8 2.24 6.64 -8.27
C LEU A 8 2.47 7.92 -9.09
N GLU A 9 3.60 8.60 -8.92
CA GLU A 9 3.97 9.79 -9.70
C GLU A 9 4.16 9.48 -11.18
N SER A 10 4.82 8.35 -11.52
CA SER A 10 5.00 7.96 -12.92
C SER A 10 3.65 7.70 -13.59
N ARG A 11 2.71 7.10 -12.87
CA ARG A 11 1.33 6.87 -13.33
C ARG A 11 0.53 8.18 -13.40
N ALA A 12 0.72 9.09 -12.45
CA ALA A 12 0.10 10.41 -12.45
C ALA A 12 0.57 11.31 -13.61
N ALA A 13 1.79 11.09 -14.12
CA ALA A 13 2.34 11.83 -15.27
C ALA A 13 1.95 11.23 -16.64
N GLY A 14 1.38 10.02 -16.66
CA GLY A 14 1.22 9.19 -17.87
C GLY A 14 0.12 9.61 -18.85
N THR A 15 -0.71 10.59 -18.54
CA THR A 15 -1.80 11.04 -19.42
C THR A 15 -1.51 12.45 -19.92
N GLY A 16 -1.08 12.58 -21.18
CA GLY A 16 -0.75 13.87 -21.83
C GLY A 16 -1.94 14.79 -22.12
N GLY A 17 -2.90 14.92 -21.19
CA GLY A 17 -4.04 15.83 -21.26
C GLY A 17 -4.48 16.31 -19.88
N ASP A 18 -5.39 17.28 -19.82
CA ASP A 18 -5.91 17.88 -18.57
C ASP A 18 -6.71 16.91 -17.66
N ALA A 19 -6.94 15.68 -18.11
CA ALA A 19 -7.68 14.67 -17.35
C ALA A 19 -6.81 14.04 -16.26
N VAL A 20 -7.38 13.84 -15.08
CA VAL A 20 -6.74 13.09 -13.99
C VAL A 20 -6.61 11.62 -14.43
N PRO A 21 -5.42 11.01 -14.39
CA PRO A 21 -5.22 9.63 -14.81
C PRO A 21 -5.95 8.65 -13.89
N GLU A 22 -6.64 7.69 -14.49
CA GLU A 22 -7.17 6.52 -13.81
C GLU A 22 -6.14 5.39 -13.79
N VAL A 23 -5.82 4.88 -12.61
CA VAL A 23 -4.79 3.86 -12.41
C VAL A 23 -5.39 2.62 -11.75
N GLY A 24 -5.13 1.45 -12.32
CA GLY A 24 -5.56 0.18 -11.75
C GLY A 24 -4.69 -0.26 -10.58
N LEU A 25 -5.30 -0.80 -9.51
CA LEU A 25 -4.54 -1.36 -8.39
C LEU A 25 -3.65 -2.54 -8.83
N GLY A 26 -4.05 -3.30 -9.86
CA GLY A 26 -3.24 -4.37 -10.43
C GLY A 26 -1.93 -3.91 -11.06
N GLU A 27 -1.96 -2.79 -11.79
CA GLU A 27 -0.73 -2.21 -12.38
C GLU A 27 0.25 -1.79 -11.28
N ILE A 28 -0.25 -1.25 -10.17
CA ILE A 28 0.58 -0.87 -9.02
C ILE A 28 1.15 -2.10 -8.32
N PHE A 29 0.37 -3.18 -8.19
CA PHE A 29 0.85 -4.45 -7.63
C PHE A 29 1.96 -5.07 -8.48
N GLU A 30 1.80 -5.06 -9.80
CA GLU A 30 2.81 -5.54 -10.75
C GLU A 30 4.09 -4.70 -10.65
N ASP A 31 3.97 -3.37 -10.70
CA ASP A 31 5.13 -2.45 -10.61
C ASP A 31 5.90 -2.60 -9.31
N LEU A 32 5.21 -2.85 -8.20
CA LEU A 32 5.85 -3.03 -6.90
C LEU A 32 6.40 -4.45 -6.69
N GLY A 33 6.07 -5.41 -7.55
CA GLY A 33 6.38 -6.83 -7.39
C GLY A 33 5.47 -7.58 -6.42
N LEU A 34 4.42 -6.95 -5.88
CA LEU A 34 3.47 -7.55 -4.94
C LEU A 34 2.60 -8.63 -5.61
N GLU A 35 2.33 -8.49 -6.91
CA GLU A 35 1.52 -9.45 -7.66
C GLU A 35 2.11 -10.87 -7.61
N GLY A 36 3.43 -10.98 -7.80
CA GLY A 36 4.14 -12.26 -7.82
C GLY A 36 4.16 -12.99 -6.49
N LEU A 37 3.86 -12.31 -5.38
CA LEU A 37 3.82 -12.88 -4.04
C LEU A 37 2.46 -13.47 -3.67
N GLY A 38 1.41 -13.20 -4.43
CA GLY A 38 0.08 -13.79 -4.22
C GLY A 38 -0.54 -13.54 -2.84
N GLY A 39 -0.15 -12.45 -2.15
CA GLY A 39 -0.59 -12.13 -0.80
C GLY A 39 0.34 -12.60 0.33
N ASN A 40 1.43 -13.29 0.03
CA ASN A 40 2.44 -13.68 1.02
C ASN A 40 3.52 -12.61 1.17
N TYR A 41 3.28 -11.63 2.04
CA TYR A 41 4.18 -10.49 2.24
C TYR A 41 5.02 -10.57 3.52
N THR A 42 4.85 -11.63 4.31
CA THR A 42 5.40 -11.75 5.67
C THR A 42 6.92 -11.79 5.70
N ASP A 43 7.56 -12.57 4.83
CA ASP A 43 9.04 -12.70 4.78
C ASP A 43 9.58 -12.55 3.35
N ALA A 44 9.14 -11.50 2.66
CA ALA A 44 9.58 -11.21 1.30
C ALA A 44 10.24 -9.82 1.19
N ALA A 45 11.36 -9.77 0.46
CA ALA A 45 11.97 -8.51 0.02
C ALA A 45 11.83 -8.39 -1.50
N LEU A 46 11.48 -7.20 -1.94
CA LEU A 46 11.32 -6.82 -3.34
C LEU A 46 12.34 -5.72 -3.67
N ASP A 47 12.53 -5.43 -4.95
CA ASP A 47 13.44 -4.37 -5.41
C ASP A 47 13.12 -3.00 -4.81
N HIS A 48 11.86 -2.80 -4.43
CA HIS A 48 11.34 -1.57 -3.84
C HIS A 48 11.38 -1.54 -2.29
N GLY A 49 11.78 -2.63 -1.63
CA GLY A 49 11.86 -2.75 -0.18
C GLY A 49 11.16 -3.99 0.37
N ASP A 50 10.89 -3.96 1.68
CA ASP A 50 10.12 -5.03 2.35
C ASP A 50 8.68 -5.10 1.82
N ALA A 51 8.23 -6.32 1.51
CA ALA A 51 6.93 -6.55 0.87
C ALA A 51 5.77 -6.13 1.77
N PHE A 52 5.84 -6.41 3.07
CA PHE A 52 4.79 -6.01 4.01
C PHE A 52 4.73 -4.49 4.12
N LEU A 53 5.88 -3.82 4.24
CA LEU A 53 5.93 -2.34 4.28
C LEU A 53 5.34 -1.70 3.02
N LEU A 54 5.59 -2.28 1.85
CA LEU A 54 5.00 -1.82 0.59
C LEU A 54 3.49 -2.05 0.56
N ALA A 55 3.02 -3.22 1.00
CA ALA A 55 1.60 -3.54 1.12
C ALA A 55 0.88 -2.61 2.12
N ALA A 56 1.46 -2.37 3.29
CA ALA A 56 0.92 -1.46 4.31
C ALA A 56 0.81 -0.03 3.77
N ALA A 57 1.88 0.47 3.13
CA ALA A 57 1.88 1.79 2.51
C ALA A 57 0.82 1.92 1.41
N LEU A 58 0.67 0.89 0.58
CA LEU A 58 -0.37 0.86 -0.46
C LEU A 58 -1.78 0.77 0.15
N GLY A 59 -1.95 -0.01 1.22
CA GLY A 59 -3.17 -0.07 2.01
C GLY A 59 -3.60 1.31 2.52
N ALA A 60 -2.66 2.10 3.05
CA ALA A 60 -2.94 3.46 3.49
C ALA A 60 -3.40 4.38 2.34
N VAL A 61 -2.82 4.24 1.15
CA VAL A 61 -3.26 4.96 -0.06
C VAL A 61 -4.68 4.53 -0.46
N VAL A 62 -4.95 3.22 -0.51
CA VAL A 62 -6.27 2.66 -0.85
C VAL A 62 -7.35 3.11 0.13
N ALA A 63 -7.07 3.05 1.44
CA ALA A 63 -8.01 3.50 2.47
C ALA A 63 -8.34 4.98 2.30
N ARG A 64 -7.34 5.82 1.97
CA ARG A 64 -7.56 7.24 1.70
C ARG A 64 -8.33 7.48 0.40
N ALA A 65 -8.03 6.72 -0.65
CA ALA A 65 -8.78 6.75 -1.90
C ALA A 65 -10.25 6.39 -1.66
N LYS A 66 -10.56 5.34 -0.88
CA LYS A 66 -11.92 4.92 -0.53
C LYS A 66 -12.69 6.04 0.17
N ALA A 67 -12.05 6.74 1.13
CA ALA A 67 -12.65 7.92 1.78
C ALA A 67 -12.84 9.12 0.81
N GLY A 68 -11.94 9.28 -0.17
CA GLY A 68 -11.93 10.34 -1.17
C GLY A 68 -12.65 10.05 -2.48
N ARG A 69 -13.50 9.01 -2.54
CA ARG A 69 -14.20 8.55 -3.77
C ARG A 69 -13.26 8.20 -4.94
N GLY A 70 -12.14 7.56 -4.63
CA GLY A 70 -11.11 7.12 -5.59
C GLY A 70 -9.97 8.12 -5.80
N ALA A 71 -10.14 9.39 -5.42
CA ALA A 71 -9.11 10.40 -5.63
C ALA A 71 -7.92 10.26 -4.69
N VAL A 72 -6.71 10.31 -5.24
CA VAL A 72 -5.44 10.26 -4.51
C VAL A 72 -4.63 11.51 -4.85
N ASP A 73 -4.37 12.35 -3.85
CA ASP A 73 -3.47 13.50 -3.94
C ASP A 73 -2.09 13.13 -3.39
N LEU A 74 -1.11 13.01 -4.28
CA LEU A 74 0.24 12.54 -3.95
C LEU A 74 1.01 13.52 -3.06
N ALA A 75 0.59 14.79 -3.01
CA ALA A 75 1.20 15.79 -2.12
C ALA A 75 1.12 15.38 -0.64
N THR A 76 0.09 14.61 -0.26
CA THR A 76 -0.05 14.06 1.11
C THR A 76 1.14 13.19 1.51
N TRP A 77 1.81 12.56 0.55
CA TRP A 77 2.93 11.65 0.76
C TRP A 77 4.26 12.19 0.19
N GLY A 78 4.33 13.50 -0.09
CA GLY A 78 5.53 14.15 -0.61
C GLY A 78 5.78 13.93 -2.12
N GLY A 79 4.79 13.44 -2.85
CA GLY A 79 4.83 13.33 -4.31
C GLY A 79 4.12 14.48 -5.01
N ARG A 80 4.07 14.42 -6.34
CA ARG A 80 3.42 15.41 -7.20
C ARG A 80 2.35 14.77 -8.07
N GLY A 81 1.26 15.51 -8.25
CA GLY A 81 0.15 15.12 -9.10
C GLY A 81 -1.00 14.45 -8.35
N ARG A 82 -2.03 14.12 -9.11
CA ARG A 82 -3.26 13.50 -8.63
C ARG A 82 -3.59 12.35 -9.57
N LEU A 83 -4.18 11.30 -9.03
CA LEU A 83 -4.72 10.18 -9.80
C LEU A 83 -6.06 9.73 -9.22
N GLU A 84 -6.82 8.97 -10.01
CA GLU A 84 -7.98 8.23 -9.56
C GLU A 84 -7.64 6.74 -9.50
N LEU A 85 -7.76 6.16 -8.31
CA LEU A 85 -7.48 4.75 -8.08
C LEU A 85 -8.72 3.92 -8.38
N ARG A 86 -8.62 3.02 -9.36
CA ARG A 86 -9.69 2.06 -9.65
C ARG A 86 -9.67 0.94 -8.62
N SER A 87 -10.83 0.74 -7.99
CA SER A 87 -11.03 -0.28 -6.97
C SER A 87 -10.87 -1.68 -7.56
N ASP A 88 -10.20 -2.55 -6.81
CA ASP A 88 -10.03 -3.97 -7.11
C ASP A 88 -10.27 -4.75 -5.81
N VAL A 89 -11.43 -5.40 -5.71
CA VAL A 89 -11.85 -6.10 -4.48
C VAL A 89 -10.86 -7.20 -4.09
N HIS A 90 -10.28 -7.91 -5.07
CA HIS A 90 -9.34 -8.99 -4.79
C HIS A 90 -8.07 -8.43 -4.13
N ARG A 91 -7.49 -7.39 -4.72
CA ARG A 91 -6.26 -6.77 -4.21
C ARG A 91 -6.48 -6.02 -2.90
N VAL A 92 -7.62 -5.36 -2.73
CA VAL A 92 -8.02 -4.75 -1.44
C VAL A 92 -8.08 -5.84 -0.35
N THR A 93 -8.65 -7.01 -0.67
CA THR A 93 -8.72 -8.15 0.25
C THR A 93 -7.34 -8.67 0.63
N GLN A 94 -6.40 -8.72 -0.33
CA GLN A 94 -5.00 -9.10 -0.04
C GLN A 94 -4.33 -8.12 0.91
N LEU A 95 -4.51 -6.81 0.71
CA LEU A 95 -3.97 -5.79 1.63
C LEU A 95 -4.58 -5.90 3.02
N ALA A 96 -5.91 -6.03 3.13
CA ALA A 96 -6.59 -6.20 4.40
C ALA A 96 -6.13 -7.47 5.14
N THR A 97 -5.95 -8.57 4.40
CA THR A 97 -5.44 -9.85 4.94
C THR A 97 -4.00 -9.71 5.45
N ALA A 98 -3.15 -9.00 4.71
CA ALA A 98 -1.79 -8.72 5.16
C ALA A 98 -1.77 -7.89 6.47
N MET A 99 -2.62 -6.87 6.57
CA MET A 99 -2.72 -6.06 7.79
C MET A 99 -3.20 -6.90 8.98
N LYS A 100 -4.16 -7.80 8.74
CA LYS A 100 -4.63 -8.75 9.75
C LYS A 100 -3.49 -9.64 10.26
N TYR A 101 -2.69 -10.22 9.37
CA TYR A 101 -1.62 -11.12 9.79
C TYR A 101 -0.53 -10.41 10.57
N PHE A 102 -0.17 -9.18 10.17
CA PHE A 102 0.76 -8.37 10.95
C PHE A 102 0.19 -7.96 12.30
N ALA A 103 -1.08 -7.57 12.38
CA ALA A 103 -1.69 -7.19 13.65
C ALA A 103 -1.78 -8.36 14.65
N LEU A 104 -1.86 -9.61 14.16
CA LEU A 104 -1.90 -10.80 15.01
C LEU A 104 -0.51 -11.21 15.49
N ASN A 105 0.47 -11.26 14.58
CA ASN A 105 1.83 -11.72 14.84
C ASN A 105 2.84 -10.80 14.13
N PRO A 106 3.11 -9.59 14.65
CA PRO A 106 4.08 -8.68 14.04
C PRO A 106 5.49 -9.26 14.02
N GLU A 107 5.84 -10.11 14.99
CA GLU A 107 7.13 -10.78 15.13
C GLU A 107 7.45 -11.81 14.04
N ASP A 108 6.42 -12.33 13.36
CA ASP A 108 6.61 -13.25 12.23
C ASP A 108 7.06 -12.51 10.97
N HIS A 109 6.95 -11.17 10.95
CA HIS A 109 7.25 -10.38 9.77
C HIS A 109 8.71 -9.98 9.71
N ARG A 110 9.29 -10.05 8.51
CA ARG A 110 10.66 -9.61 8.25
C ARG A 110 10.93 -8.17 8.72
N ALA A 111 9.94 -7.29 8.58
CA ALA A 111 10.01 -5.90 8.98
C ALA A 111 10.23 -5.70 10.50
N GLU A 112 9.93 -6.71 11.33
CA GLU A 112 10.13 -6.64 12.78
C GLU A 112 11.55 -6.25 13.17
N ARG A 113 12.55 -6.71 12.40
CA ARG A 113 13.98 -6.51 12.68
C ARG A 113 14.41 -5.04 12.76
N ASP A 114 13.57 -4.14 12.26
CA ASP A 114 13.83 -2.70 12.23
C ASP A 114 13.23 -1.95 13.43
N TRP A 115 12.49 -2.62 14.32
CA TRP A 115 11.71 -2.00 15.40
C TRP A 115 11.88 -2.68 16.76
N ASP A 116 11.65 -1.93 17.83
CA ASP A 116 11.53 -2.47 19.17
C ASP A 116 10.11 -2.96 19.47
N GLU A 117 9.95 -3.71 20.56
CA GLU A 117 8.68 -4.32 20.98
C GLU A 117 7.56 -3.28 21.14
N ASP A 118 7.84 -2.13 21.75
CA ASP A 118 6.86 -1.06 21.94
C ASP A 118 6.37 -0.50 20.58
N THR A 119 7.29 -0.32 19.63
CA THR A 119 6.96 0.11 18.27
C THR A 119 6.14 -0.96 17.54
N LEU A 120 6.46 -2.25 17.70
CA LEU A 120 5.69 -3.33 17.08
C LEU A 120 4.26 -3.38 17.57
N VAL A 121 4.04 -3.24 18.88
CA VAL A 121 2.69 -3.19 19.46
C VAL A 121 1.89 -2.02 18.87
N HIS A 122 2.50 -0.84 18.77
CA HIS A 122 1.84 0.31 18.17
C HIS A 122 1.51 0.09 16.69
N LEU A 123 2.44 -0.46 15.92
CA LEU A 123 2.23 -0.74 14.50
C LEU A 123 1.18 -1.84 14.28
N ALA A 124 1.06 -2.81 15.18
CA ALA A 124 0.01 -3.82 15.13
C ALA A 124 -1.38 -3.19 15.28
N ASP A 125 -1.55 -2.24 16.21
CA ASP A 125 -2.78 -1.46 16.37
C ASP A 125 -3.08 -0.61 15.13
N GLU A 126 -2.06 0.03 14.54
CA GLU A 126 -2.23 0.80 13.30
C GLU A 126 -2.63 -0.10 12.12
N ALA A 127 -2.06 -1.30 12.02
CA ALA A 127 -2.41 -2.28 11.00
C ALA A 127 -3.86 -2.75 11.15
N GLU A 128 -4.32 -3.03 12.38
CA GLU A 128 -5.72 -3.40 12.65
C GLU A 128 -6.68 -2.25 12.30
N SER A 129 -6.32 -1.02 12.65
CA SER A 129 -7.09 0.17 12.27
C SER A 129 -7.14 0.37 10.75
N LEU A 130 -6.02 0.13 10.06
CA LEU A 130 -5.96 0.20 8.60
C LEU A 130 -6.79 -0.91 7.95
N ARG A 131 -6.72 -2.14 8.45
CA ARG A 131 -7.56 -3.26 8.01
C ARG A 131 -9.04 -2.88 8.03
N GLY A 132 -9.51 -2.32 9.14
CA GLY A 132 -10.92 -1.91 9.29
C GLY A 132 -11.36 -0.80 8.33
N ARG A 133 -10.43 -0.03 7.74
CA ARG A 133 -10.72 0.95 6.67
C ARG A 133 -10.70 0.35 5.27
N LEU A 134 -9.99 -0.77 5.10
CA LEU A 134 -9.90 -1.48 3.82
C LEU A 134 -11.14 -2.37 3.61
N ASP A 135 -11.59 -3.06 4.67
CA ASP A 135 -12.90 -3.73 4.74
C ASP A 135 -14.05 -2.72 4.44
#